data_AF-A0A9E2U4P5-F1
#
_entry.id   AF-A0A9E2U4P5-F1
#
_cell.length_a   1.000
_cell.length_b   1.000
_cell.length_c   1.000
_cell.angle_alpha   90.00
_cell.angle_beta   90.00
_cell.angle_gamma   90.00
#
_symmetry.space_group_name_H-M   'P 1'
#
loop_
_entity.id
_entity.type
_entity.pdbx_description
1 polymer ?
#
loop_
_entity_poly.entity_id
_entity_poly.type
_entity_poly.pdbx_seq_one_letter_code
_entity_poly.pdbx_strand_id
1 'polypeptide(L)'
;MLADAYRIGGAPEVGLAQIAEAERLAEATQVESVLAETLRLRGDLLAQTGGRMAAEASYRDGIALAQPRDGKLFELRAATSLARLWRDQGKCTEAHELLAPIYGWFTEGFDTAVLKEACALLDELGTRVHPGAAAYPVRSVAPKPHTSARSTGSSVLSARGGRPAPRFPS
;
A
#
# COMPACT_ATOMS: atom_id res chain seq x y z
N MET A 1 7.30 16.52 9.59
CA MET A 1 6.65 17.29 8.51
C MET A 1 7.42 17.05 7.21
N LEU A 2 7.32 15.84 6.66
CA LEU A 2 8.08 15.43 5.45
C LEU A 2 7.42 15.89 4.14
N ALA A 3 6.14 16.27 4.20
CA ALA A 3 5.38 16.74 3.04
C ALA A 3 5.50 18.26 2.78
N ASP A 4 5.96 19.07 3.74
CA ASP A 4 6.06 20.53 3.56
C ASP A 4 7.24 20.95 2.67
N ALA A 5 8.21 20.05 2.44
CA ALA A 5 9.30 20.29 1.49
C ALA A 5 8.82 20.25 0.02
N TYR A 6 7.63 19.70 -0.26
CA TYR A 6 7.19 19.40 -1.63
C TYR A 6 6.54 20.55 -2.40
N ARG A 7 6.67 21.79 -1.95
CA ARG A 7 6.09 22.95 -2.67
C ARG A 7 7.08 24.08 -2.97
N ILE A 8 8.31 24.01 -2.46
CA ILE A 8 9.26 25.13 -2.64
C ILE A 8 10.33 24.73 -3.66
N GLY A 9 10.01 24.96 -4.93
CA GLY A 9 11.00 25.37 -5.92
C GLY A 9 11.55 24.27 -6.83
N GLY A 10 10.72 23.69 -7.71
CA GLY A 10 11.06 23.35 -9.10
C GLY A 10 12.35 22.59 -9.45
N ALA A 11 13.07 22.03 -8.47
CA ALA A 11 14.37 21.40 -8.63
C ALA A 11 14.26 19.92 -8.21
N PRO A 12 13.89 19.03 -9.15
CA PRO A 12 13.66 17.62 -8.84
C PRO A 12 14.89 16.92 -8.27
N GLU A 13 16.11 17.40 -8.56
CA GLU A 13 17.36 16.88 -8.02
C GLU A 13 17.48 17.13 -6.50
N VAL A 14 17.04 18.29 -6.04
CA VAL A 14 17.02 18.64 -4.61
C VAL A 14 16.00 17.78 -3.87
N GLY A 15 14.86 17.51 -4.49
CA GLY A 15 13.84 16.59 -3.97
C GLY A 15 14.38 15.17 -3.79
N LEU A 16 15.15 14.65 -4.76
CA LEU A 16 15.73 13.32 -4.68
C LEU A 16 16.75 13.17 -3.54
N ALA A 17 17.60 14.19 -3.32
CA ALA A 17 18.56 14.18 -2.21
C ALA A 17 17.85 14.19 -0.84
N GLN A 18 16.78 14.97 -0.71
CA GLN A 18 15.97 15.02 0.51
C GLN A 18 15.23 13.69 0.77
N ILE A 19 14.78 13.02 -0.28
CA ILE A 19 14.17 11.69 -0.19
C ILE A 19 15.19 10.65 0.27
N ALA A 20 16.40 10.63 -0.30
CA ALA A 20 17.44 9.72 0.14
C ALA A 20 17.75 9.90 1.65
N GLU A 21 17.73 11.14 2.14
CA GLU A 21 17.87 11.40 3.58
C GLU A 21 16.69 10.89 4.40
N ALA A 22 15.47 11.11 3.92
CA ALA A 22 14.26 10.60 4.55
C ALA A 22 14.23 9.06 4.59
N GLU A 23 14.72 8.38 3.56
CA GLU A 23 14.86 6.91 3.51
C GLU A 23 15.81 6.43 4.62
N ARG A 24 17.01 7.04 4.75
CA ARG A 24 17.97 6.69 5.82
C ARG A 24 17.36 6.86 7.21
N LEU A 25 16.61 7.94 7.42
CA LEU A 25 15.96 8.21 8.71
C LEU A 25 14.77 7.28 8.96
N ALA A 26 14.01 6.94 7.92
CA ALA A 26 12.86 6.03 8.01
C ALA A 26 13.31 4.60 8.32
N GLU A 27 14.38 4.11 7.69
CA GLU A 27 15.02 2.83 7.99
C GLU A 27 15.40 2.72 9.48
N ALA A 28 15.88 3.81 10.08
CA ALA A 28 16.22 3.86 11.51
C ALA A 28 15.00 3.84 12.44
N THR A 29 13.82 4.26 11.96
CA THR A 29 12.56 4.32 12.74
C THR A 29 11.65 3.10 12.57
N GLN A 30 11.96 2.20 11.62
CA GLN A 30 11.20 0.98 11.29
C GLN A 30 9.69 1.18 11.04
N VAL A 31 9.27 2.38 10.65
CA VAL A 31 7.87 2.64 10.28
C VAL A 31 7.70 2.36 8.78
N GLU A 32 7.33 1.13 8.45
CA GLU A 32 7.18 0.64 7.06
C GLU A 32 6.26 1.52 6.20
N SER A 33 5.22 2.12 6.80
CA SER A 33 4.30 3.03 6.12
C SER A 33 4.94 4.36 5.69
N VAL A 34 5.89 4.88 6.46
CA VAL A 34 6.63 6.11 6.11
C VAL A 34 7.59 5.83 4.97
N LEU A 35 8.27 4.68 4.99
CA LEU A 35 9.20 4.29 3.94
C LEU A 35 8.46 3.96 2.62
N ALA A 36 7.27 3.35 2.68
CA ALA A 36 6.45 3.10 1.50
C ALA A 36 6.03 4.40 0.79
N GLU A 37 5.59 5.41 1.56
CA GLU A 37 5.24 6.73 1.00
C GLU A 37 6.47 7.47 0.46
N THR A 38 7.63 7.27 1.08
CA THR A 38 8.90 7.86 0.64
C THR A 38 9.34 7.29 -0.71
N LEU A 39 9.26 5.96 -0.86
CA LEU A 39 9.53 5.26 -2.11
C LEU A 39 8.57 5.68 -3.23
N ARG A 40 7.29 5.92 -2.90
CA ARG A 40 6.32 6.47 -3.84
C ARG A 40 6.73 7.87 -4.33
N LEU A 41 7.08 8.77 -3.41
CA LEU A 41 7.52 10.13 -3.75
C LEU A 41 8.79 10.12 -4.61
N ARG A 42 9.72 9.19 -4.33
CA ARG A 42 10.92 8.98 -5.15
C ARG A 42 10.54 8.65 -6.59
N GLY A 43 9.60 7.73 -6.76
CA GLY A 43 9.07 7.35 -8.06
C GLY A 43 8.47 8.53 -8.81
N ASP A 44 7.68 9.37 -8.13
CA ASP A 44 7.05 10.55 -8.74
C ASP A 44 8.10 11.54 -9.29
N LEU A 45 9.20 11.77 -8.56
CA LEU A 45 10.29 12.64 -9.02
C LEU A 45 11.05 12.03 -10.19
N LEU A 46 11.37 10.73 -10.11
CA LEU A 46 12.08 10.02 -11.17
C LEU A 46 11.25 10.00 -12.46
N ALA A 47 9.92 9.89 -12.37
CA ALA A 47 9.04 9.96 -13.52
C ALA A 47 9.07 11.36 -14.18
N GLN A 48 9.11 12.42 -13.38
CA GLN A 48 9.18 13.81 -13.86
C GLN A 48 10.52 14.13 -14.54
N THR A 49 11.63 13.54 -14.09
CA THR A 49 12.97 13.74 -14.66
C THR A 49 13.31 12.79 -15.80
N GLY A 50 12.35 11.98 -16.26
CA GLY A 50 12.52 11.04 -17.38
C GLY A 50 13.13 9.68 -17.00
N GLY A 51 13.43 9.46 -15.72
CA GLY A 51 13.93 8.20 -15.16
C GLY A 51 12.88 7.11 -15.00
N ARG A 52 12.12 6.80 -16.06
CA ARG A 52 10.95 5.89 -16.00
C ARG A 52 11.24 4.51 -15.39
N MET A 53 12.38 3.89 -15.72
CA MET A 53 12.74 2.58 -15.17
C MET A 53 13.00 2.64 -13.66
N ALA A 54 13.71 3.68 -13.20
CA ALA A 54 14.00 3.89 -11.78
C ALA A 54 12.73 4.29 -11.00
N ALA A 55 11.83 5.04 -11.64
CA ALA A 55 10.52 5.35 -11.08
C ALA A 55 9.69 4.08 -10.85
N GLU A 56 9.60 3.24 -11.88
CA GLU A 56 8.91 1.96 -11.82
C GLU A 56 9.47 1.03 -10.73
N ALA A 57 10.80 0.93 -10.59
CA ALA A 57 11.43 0.17 -9.51
C ALA A 57 11.03 0.72 -8.13
N SER A 58 11.09 2.05 -7.95
CA SER A 58 10.74 2.70 -6.68
C SER A 58 9.29 2.46 -6.27
N TYR A 59 8.35 2.50 -7.23
CA TYR A 59 6.96 2.18 -6.92
C TYR A 59 6.77 0.71 -6.52
N ARG A 60 7.45 -0.23 -7.20
CA ARG A 60 7.39 -1.65 -6.85
C ARG A 60 7.92 -1.92 -5.44
N ASP A 61 9.02 -1.27 -5.06
CA ASP A 61 9.58 -1.38 -3.71
C ASP A 61 8.57 -0.85 -2.67
N GLY A 62 7.94 0.29 -2.94
CA GLY A 62 6.91 0.87 -2.06
C GLY A 62 5.67 -0.03 -1.92
N ILE A 63 5.24 -0.66 -3.01
CA ILE A 63 4.14 -1.65 -2.99
C ILE A 63 4.53 -2.85 -2.13
N ALA A 64 5.70 -3.44 -2.37
CA ALA A 64 6.17 -4.62 -1.63
C ALA A 64 6.28 -4.34 -0.12
N LEU A 65 6.72 -3.15 0.25
CA LEU A 65 6.82 -2.73 1.64
C LEU A 65 5.45 -2.47 2.30
N ALA A 66 4.45 -2.04 1.54
CA ALA A 66 3.11 -1.76 2.06
C ALA A 66 2.20 -3.01 2.18
N GLN A 67 2.59 -4.12 1.57
CA GLN A 67 1.84 -5.38 1.59
C GLN A 67 1.69 -6.09 2.96
N PRO A 68 2.67 -6.07 3.90
CA PRO A 68 2.68 -6.99 5.05
C PRO A 68 1.59 -6.86 6.12
N ARG A 69 0.82 -5.76 6.24
CA ARG A 69 -0.47 -5.57 6.98
C ARG A 69 -0.61 -4.09 7.37
N ASP A 70 -1.84 -3.59 7.38
CA ASP A 70 -2.23 -2.18 7.67
C ASP A 70 -1.72 -1.09 6.70
N GLY A 71 -0.88 -1.46 5.73
CA GLY A 71 -0.35 -0.56 4.71
C GLY A 71 -1.21 -0.38 3.46
N LYS A 72 -2.44 -0.93 3.41
CA LYS A 72 -3.23 -1.01 2.16
C LYS A 72 -3.48 0.34 1.48
N LEU A 73 -3.63 1.41 2.26
CA LEU A 73 -3.76 2.75 1.70
C LEU A 73 -2.48 3.22 0.98
N PHE A 74 -1.31 2.90 1.54
CA PHE A 74 -0.01 3.21 0.94
C PHE A 74 0.27 2.34 -0.29
N GLU A 75 -0.12 1.07 -0.23
CA GLU A 75 -0.08 0.16 -1.38
C GLU A 75 -0.92 0.71 -2.54
N LEU A 76 -2.14 1.17 -2.26
CA LEU A 76 -3.03 1.77 -3.26
C LEU A 76 -2.42 3.03 -3.89
N ARG A 77 -1.82 3.92 -3.08
CA ARG A 77 -1.15 5.13 -3.57
C ARG A 77 0.01 4.79 -4.51
N ALA A 78 0.89 3.87 -4.09
CA ALA A 78 2.04 3.46 -4.90
C ALA A 78 1.61 2.75 -6.19
N ALA A 79 0.62 1.87 -6.11
CA ALA A 79 0.06 1.19 -7.28
C ALA A 79 -0.64 2.15 -8.25
N THR A 80 -1.30 3.20 -7.74
CA THR A 80 -1.93 4.23 -8.60
C THR A 80 -0.86 5.02 -9.36
N SER A 81 0.23 5.44 -8.71
CA SER A 81 1.35 6.10 -9.40
C SER A 81 1.99 5.18 -10.47
N LEU A 82 2.21 3.90 -10.16
CA LEU A 82 2.76 2.94 -11.11
C LEU A 82 1.81 2.69 -12.30
N ALA A 83 0.51 2.55 -12.05
CA ALA A 83 -0.50 2.38 -13.09
C ALA A 83 -0.57 3.60 -14.03
N ARG A 84 -0.43 4.84 -13.52
CA ARG A 84 -0.31 6.04 -14.37
C ARG A 84 0.94 5.99 -15.25
N LEU A 85 2.07 5.62 -14.67
CA LEU A 85 3.33 5.50 -15.41
C LEU A 85 3.23 4.45 -16.54
N TRP A 86 2.54 3.33 -16.31
CA TRP A 86 2.31 2.30 -17.33
C TRP A 86 1.27 2.71 -18.37
N ARG A 87 0.20 3.37 -17.97
CA ARG A 87 -0.77 3.98 -18.88
C ARG A 87 -0.08 4.91 -19.88
N ASP A 88 0.83 5.76 -19.41
CA ASP A 88 1.57 6.71 -20.24
C ASP A 88 2.58 6.02 -21.18
N GLN A 89 2.91 4.75 -20.90
CA GLN A 89 3.69 3.86 -21.77
C GLN A 89 2.82 3.00 -22.69
N GLY A 90 1.49 3.13 -22.64
CA GLY A 90 0.55 2.29 -23.39
C GLY A 90 0.27 0.91 -22.79
N LYS A 91 0.85 0.58 -21.63
CA LYS A 91 0.69 -0.70 -20.91
C LYS A 91 -0.60 -0.71 -20.06
N CYS A 92 -1.74 -0.50 -20.73
CA CYS A 92 -3.02 -0.29 -20.04
C CYS A 92 -3.54 -1.57 -19.37
N THR A 93 -3.31 -2.73 -19.98
CA THR A 93 -3.72 -4.02 -19.41
C THR A 93 -2.97 -4.31 -18.11
N GLU A 94 -1.64 -4.17 -18.11
CA GLU A 94 -0.80 -4.40 -16.94
C GLU A 94 -1.13 -3.41 -15.82
N ALA A 95 -1.41 -2.15 -16.16
CA ALA A 95 -1.85 -1.14 -15.20
C ALA A 95 -3.18 -1.52 -14.52
N HIS A 96 -4.13 -2.05 -15.30
CA HIS A 96 -5.42 -2.49 -14.79
C HIS A 96 -5.27 -3.75 -13.91
N GLU A 97 -4.51 -4.74 -14.37
CA GLU A 97 -4.25 -5.99 -13.63
C GLU A 97 -3.56 -5.76 -12.29
N LEU A 98 -2.69 -4.75 -12.20
CA LEU A 98 -2.07 -4.35 -10.94
C LEU A 98 -3.07 -3.64 -10.01
N LEU A 99 -3.77 -2.63 -10.50
CA LEU A 99 -4.54 -1.71 -9.64
C LEU A 99 -5.89 -2.28 -9.20
N ALA A 100 -6.59 -3.01 -10.06
CA ALA A 100 -7.93 -3.54 -9.79
C ALA A 100 -8.01 -4.41 -8.53
N PRO A 101 -7.13 -5.40 -8.28
CA PRO A 101 -7.20 -6.23 -7.08
C PRO A 101 -6.92 -5.44 -5.79
N ILE A 102 -6.08 -4.40 -5.86
CA ILE A 102 -5.73 -3.56 -4.70
C ILE A 102 -6.90 -2.64 -4.35
N TYR A 103 -7.50 -2.00 -5.36
CA TYR A 103 -8.71 -1.19 -5.19
C TYR A 103 -9.88 -2.03 -4.66
N GLY A 104 -10.07 -3.25 -5.18
CA GLY A 104 -11.13 -4.17 -4.77
C GLY A 104 -11.00 -4.74 -3.35
N TRP A 105 -9.89 -4.47 -2.65
CA TRP A 105 -9.74 -4.81 -1.23
C TRP A 105 -10.54 -3.85 -0.32
N PHE A 106 -10.75 -2.61 -0.76
CA PHE A 106 -11.46 -1.61 0.02
C PHE A 106 -12.98 -1.81 -0.06
N THR A 107 -13.64 -1.68 1.09
CA THR A 107 -15.11 -1.76 1.20
C THR A 107 -15.73 -0.45 1.67
N GLU A 108 -14.90 0.48 2.15
CA GLU A 108 -15.28 1.76 2.73
C GLU A 108 -14.23 2.82 2.35
N GLY A 109 -14.54 4.09 2.62
CA GLY A 109 -13.59 5.19 2.36
C GLY A 109 -13.51 5.63 0.90
N PHE A 110 -14.43 5.21 0.03
CA PHE A 110 -14.51 5.63 -1.38
C PHE A 110 -14.67 7.14 -1.57
N ASP A 111 -14.99 7.88 -0.51
CA ASP A 111 -14.99 9.34 -0.53
C ASP A 111 -13.61 10.00 -0.42
N THR A 112 -12.59 9.23 -0.04
CA THR A 112 -11.22 9.71 0.07
C THR A 112 -10.61 9.95 -1.31
N ALA A 113 -9.77 10.99 -1.41
CA ALA A 113 -9.17 11.41 -2.68
C ALA A 113 -8.40 10.27 -3.37
N VAL A 114 -7.65 9.46 -2.60
CA VAL A 114 -6.87 8.35 -3.14
C VAL A 114 -7.73 7.26 -3.79
N LEU A 115 -8.87 6.91 -3.19
CA LEU A 115 -9.78 5.92 -3.77
C LEU A 115 -10.51 6.48 -5.01
N LYS A 116 -10.88 7.77 -5.00
CA LYS A 116 -11.45 8.46 -6.17
C LYS A 116 -10.47 8.50 -7.34
N GLU A 117 -9.20 8.78 -7.08
CA GLU A 117 -8.15 8.80 -8.09
C GLU A 117 -7.90 7.40 -8.70
N ALA A 118 -7.85 6.37 -7.86
CA ALA A 118 -7.68 4.99 -8.31
C ALA A 118 -8.88 4.52 -9.16
N CYS A 119 -10.11 4.87 -8.76
CA CYS A 119 -11.32 4.55 -9.51
C CYS A 119 -11.30 5.20 -10.90
N ALA A 120 -11.04 6.52 -10.95
CA ALA A 120 -10.99 7.25 -12.22
C ALA A 120 -9.92 6.70 -13.18
N LEU A 121 -8.78 6.25 -12.63
CA LEU A 121 -7.73 5.61 -13.43
C LEU A 121 -8.17 4.23 -13.94
N LEU A 122 -8.84 3.41 -13.11
CA LEU A 122 -9.39 2.12 -13.55
C LEU A 122 -10.42 2.28 -14.67
N ASP A 123 -11.29 3.29 -14.58
CA ASP A 123 -12.26 3.61 -15.63
C ASP A 123 -11.55 4.01 -16.94
N GLU A 124 -10.54 4.87 -16.86
CA GLU A 124 -9.73 5.27 -18.02
C GLU A 124 -9.03 4.06 -18.66
N LEU A 125 -8.44 3.19 -17.85
CA LEU A 125 -7.76 1.98 -18.31
C LEU A 125 -8.75 1.00 -18.98
N GLY A 126 -9.94 0.82 -18.42
CA GLY A 126 -10.99 -0.03 -18.98
C GLY A 126 -11.45 0.42 -20.37
N THR A 127 -11.60 1.73 -20.58
CA THR A 127 -11.97 2.28 -21.91
C THR A 127 -10.89 2.07 -22.97
N ARG A 128 -9.62 2.01 -22.57
CA ARG A 128 -8.47 1.81 -23.48
C ARG A 128 -8.17 0.35 -23.77
N VAL A 129 -8.47 -0.54 -22.83
CA VAL A 129 -8.35 -2.00 -23.01
C VAL A 129 -9.51 -2.53 -23.89
N HIS A 130 -10.68 -1.89 -23.81
CA HIS A 130 -11.86 -2.24 -24.60
C HIS A 130 -12.52 -0.99 -25.23
N PRO A 131 -12.06 -0.54 -26.42
CA PRO A 131 -12.68 0.58 -27.12
C PRO A 131 -14.09 0.16 -27.59
N GLY A 132 -15.10 0.37 -26.73
CA GLY A 132 -16.51 0.02 -27.00
C GLY A 132 -17.36 -0.36 -25.78
N ALA A 133 -16.76 -0.63 -24.62
CA ALA A 133 -17.52 -0.94 -23.41
C ALA A 133 -17.80 0.34 -22.61
N ALA A 134 -18.95 0.97 -22.87
CA ALA A 134 -19.46 2.05 -22.04
C ALA A 134 -19.66 1.59 -20.59
N ALA A 135 -19.20 2.43 -19.65
CA ALA A 135 -19.57 2.50 -18.24
C ALA A 135 -19.82 1.15 -17.56
N TYR A 136 -18.80 0.58 -16.92
CA TYR A 136 -19.05 -0.39 -15.86
C TYR A 136 -19.73 0.35 -14.70
N PRO A 137 -21.00 0.06 -14.37
CA PRO A 137 -21.56 0.58 -13.13
C PRO A 137 -20.75 -0.01 -11.98
N VAL A 138 -20.40 0.81 -10.99
CA VAL A 138 -19.80 0.38 -9.72
C VAL A 138 -20.74 -0.65 -9.09
N ARG A 139 -20.51 -1.93 -9.41
CA ARG A 139 -21.24 -3.03 -8.79
C ARG A 139 -20.47 -3.32 -7.52
N SER A 140 -21.11 -3.06 -6.38
CA SER A 140 -20.67 -3.47 -5.06
C SER A 140 -20.20 -4.93 -5.11
N VAL A 141 -18.89 -5.14 -5.28
CA VAL A 141 -18.26 -6.45 -5.18
C VAL A 141 -18.26 -6.76 -3.69
N ALA A 142 -19.11 -7.69 -3.29
CA ALA A 142 -19.14 -8.15 -1.91
C ALA A 142 -17.72 -8.64 -1.52
N PRO A 143 -17.14 -8.13 -0.42
CA PRO A 143 -15.82 -8.54 0.01
C PRO A 143 -15.82 -10.03 0.35
N LYS A 144 -14.80 -10.76 -0.12
CA LYS A 144 -14.58 -12.14 0.33
C LYS A 144 -14.26 -12.12 1.83
N PRO A 145 -14.89 -12.99 2.64
CA PRO A 145 -14.62 -13.01 4.08
C PRO A 145 -13.16 -13.40 4.33
N HIS A 146 -12.42 -12.54 5.03
CA HIS A 146 -11.09 -12.88 5.54
C HIS A 146 -11.26 -13.81 6.74
N THR A 147 -10.99 -15.10 6.55
CA THR A 147 -10.91 -16.09 7.63
C THR A 147 -9.76 -15.71 8.57
N SER A 148 -10.08 -15.01 9.67
CA SER A 148 -9.13 -14.80 10.76
C SER A 148 -9.00 -16.11 11.55
N ALA A 149 -8.01 -16.92 11.17
CA ALA A 149 -7.55 -18.03 11.98
C ALA A 149 -6.91 -17.45 13.25
N ARG A 150 -7.69 -17.37 14.32
CA ARG A 150 -7.19 -16.98 15.64
C ARG A 150 -6.43 -18.19 16.24
N SER A 151 -5.12 -18.22 16.00
CA SER A 151 -4.19 -18.99 16.82
C SER A 151 -4.24 -18.42 18.24
N THR A 152 -4.78 -19.19 19.19
CA THR A 152 -4.60 -18.93 20.62
C THR A 152 -3.77 -20.07 21.18
N GLY A 153 -2.47 -19.97 20.97
CA GLY A 153 -1.48 -20.64 21.80
C GLY A 153 -0.92 -19.61 22.77
N SER A 154 -1.15 -19.79 24.06
CA SER A 154 -0.29 -19.18 25.08
C SER A 154 -0.11 -20.14 26.24
N SER A 155 1.12 -20.12 26.74
CA SER A 155 1.84 -21.16 27.44
C SER A 155 2.05 -20.78 28.92
N VAL A 156 1.90 -21.78 29.80
CA VAL A 156 2.56 -22.06 31.11
C VAL A 156 2.70 -21.04 32.27
N LEU A 157 2.63 -21.64 33.49
CA LEU A 157 3.23 -21.28 34.81
C LEU A 157 2.51 -20.18 35.63
N SER A 158 2.26 -20.25 36.95
CA SER A 158 2.62 -21.17 38.05
C SER A 158 1.88 -20.79 39.36
N ALA A 159 1.70 -21.78 40.25
CA ALA A 159 1.77 -21.74 41.73
C ALA A 159 0.63 -21.24 42.66
N ARG A 160 0.38 -22.11 43.67
CA ARG A 160 0.05 -21.93 45.11
C ARG A 160 -1.36 -22.27 45.60
N GLY A 161 -1.38 -23.28 46.49
CA GLY A 161 -2.06 -23.18 47.79
C GLY A 161 -3.23 -24.15 48.03
N GLY A 162 -3.03 -25.16 48.89
CA GLY A 162 -4.14 -25.84 49.57
C GLY A 162 -3.91 -27.30 49.95
N ARG A 163 -3.41 -27.57 51.16
CA ARG A 163 -3.67 -28.81 51.94
C ARG A 163 -5.06 -28.68 52.59
N PRO A 164 -5.83 -29.76 52.89
CA PRO A 164 -5.53 -30.70 53.99
C PRO A 164 -5.95 -32.19 53.74
N ALA A 165 -5.18 -33.21 54.18
CA ALA A 165 -5.25 -33.99 55.45
C ALA A 165 -6.13 -35.28 55.36
N PRO A 166 -6.14 -36.21 56.34
CA PRO A 166 -5.48 -37.53 56.24
C PRO A 166 -6.42 -38.74 56.43
N ARG A 167 -5.96 -39.96 56.12
CA ARG A 167 -6.59 -41.22 56.62
C ARG A 167 -5.54 -42.29 56.96
N PHE A 168 -5.39 -42.56 58.26
CA PHE A 168 -5.04 -43.87 58.85
C PHE A 168 -6.36 -44.66 59.09
N PRO A 169 -6.42 -45.89 59.66
CA PRO A 169 -5.40 -46.86 60.15
C PRO A 169 -5.64 -48.27 59.49
N SER A 170 -5.09 -49.44 59.88
CA SER A 170 -4.45 -49.96 61.10
C SER A 170 -3.40 -51.01 60.73
#